data_AF-A0A521PB76-F1
#
_entry.id   AF-A0A521PB76-F1
#
_cell.length_a   1.000
_cell.length_b   1.000
_cell.length_c   1.000
_cell.angle_alpha   90.00
_cell.angle_beta   90.00
_cell.angle_gamma   90.00
#
_symmetry.space_group_name_H-M   'P 1'
#
loop_
_entity.id
_entity.type
_entity.pdbx_description
1 polymer ?
#
loop_
_entity_poly.entity_id
_entity_poly.type
_entity_poly.pdbx_seq_one_letter_code
_entity_poly.pdbx_strand_id
1 'polypeptide(L)'
;MKMNLQHLGLMTATAVGALMILGGGAVAASEAPSTAFVIQDHGGGGRDTGGHDTGSDHDDQDTDHGQQGQQGSRGRTPGETTDRGHGSLDDILRGAAGRGGEDRGGEEDEDSDRPDYAGQRGGPTEHGGRPSDSGSGGDLFGDMYVILRDANGVPILNAAGFVQPIDANGNLIPLDAEGAPIDPTLAIEVELGRLNVGRSPNSVLDNRAEEVVAMLNGADAISLDAAGRLVVTTDGVAKTIDSPLENLAIYVALMTTGTIPGVTDLPGTEFDHLIDGVLTSADMVSAVSFLAGATDKASPLTADDVAYINAVLGINTTRVGDVTYSNVDYSSFSYDRSDVYGDITVEVLVEQPNGSWVPTTVNVFDVVFSGTDYTGSGTFSAFTQAAEDARAIVNYIHEYAIPADEVQ
;
A
#
# COMPACT_ATOMS: atom_id res chain seq x y z
N MET A 1 -38.27 -12.99 48.08
CA MET A 1 -37.62 -13.87 47.08
C MET A 1 -36.89 -12.94 46.13
N LYS A 2 -35.56 -13.02 46.10
CA LYS A 2 -34.66 -12.22 45.25
C LYS A 2 -34.73 -12.69 43.79
N MET A 3 -34.11 -11.91 42.89
CA MET A 3 -33.85 -12.13 41.44
C MET A 3 -34.91 -11.49 40.52
N ASN A 4 -34.59 -10.84 39.40
CA ASN A 4 -33.30 -10.71 38.73
C ASN A 4 -33.23 -9.43 37.88
N LEU A 5 -32.02 -8.88 37.86
CA LEU A 5 -31.52 -7.80 37.02
C LEU A 5 -31.35 -8.33 35.59
N GLN A 6 -31.84 -7.62 34.57
CA GLN A 6 -31.34 -7.78 33.21
C GLN A 6 -30.96 -6.40 32.68
N HIS A 7 -29.65 -6.16 32.69
CA HIS A 7 -28.96 -5.17 31.88
C HIS A 7 -29.29 -5.44 30.41
N LEU A 8 -29.91 -4.46 29.75
CA LEU A 8 -29.93 -4.37 28.30
C LEU A 8 -28.87 -3.32 27.94
N GLY A 9 -27.67 -3.80 27.63
CA GLY A 9 -26.59 -2.97 27.10
C GLY A 9 -26.96 -2.52 25.70
N LEU A 10 -27.38 -1.27 25.60
CA LEU A 10 -27.63 -0.57 24.35
C LEU A 10 -26.26 -0.06 23.86
N MET A 11 -25.54 -0.87 23.08
CA MET A 11 -24.42 -0.38 22.29
C MET A 11 -24.98 0.44 21.12
N THR A 12 -25.07 1.74 21.31
CA THR A 12 -25.27 2.70 20.22
C THR A 12 -23.92 2.95 19.55
N ALA A 13 -23.57 2.12 18.56
CA ALA A 13 -22.59 2.50 17.55
C ALA A 13 -23.26 3.53 16.63
N THR A 14 -23.04 4.81 16.91
CA THR A 14 -23.47 5.91 16.03
C THR A 14 -22.21 6.46 15.37
N ALA A 15 -21.62 5.67 14.46
CA ALA A 15 -20.68 6.21 13.48
C ALA A 15 -21.52 6.63 12.27
N VAL A 16 -22.05 7.86 12.31
CA VAL A 16 -22.56 8.52 11.10
C VAL A 16 -21.36 9.25 10.53
N GLY A 17 -20.56 8.56 9.71
CA GLY A 17 -19.60 9.20 8.82
C GLY A 17 -20.37 9.99 7.78
N ALA A 18 -20.58 11.27 8.02
CA ALA A 18 -21.18 12.14 7.03
C ALA A 18 -20.16 12.39 5.92
N LEU A 19 -20.30 11.67 4.80
CA LEU A 19 -19.66 12.03 3.54
C LEU A 19 -20.22 13.38 3.07
N MET A 20 -19.62 14.47 3.54
CA MET A 20 -19.95 15.84 3.14
C MET A 20 -19.25 16.17 1.83
N ILE A 21 -19.98 16.04 0.73
CA ILE A 21 -19.63 16.64 -0.56
C ILE A 21 -19.96 18.15 -0.49
N LEU A 22 -18.96 19.00 -0.31
CA LEU A 22 -19.05 20.46 -0.55
C LEU A 22 -17.71 20.89 -1.17
N GLY A 23 -17.64 21.54 -2.33
CA GLY A 23 -18.45 22.66 -2.78
C GLY A 23 -17.60 23.92 -2.66
N GLY A 24 -16.92 24.29 -3.75
CA GLY A 24 -15.83 25.26 -3.77
C GLY A 24 -16.10 26.62 -3.11
N GLY A 25 -15.09 27.10 -2.37
CA GLY A 25 -15.02 28.43 -1.78
C GLY A 25 -13.56 28.92 -1.76
N ALA A 26 -13.36 30.18 -2.10
CA ALA A 26 -12.09 30.75 -2.53
C ALA A 26 -10.98 30.86 -1.48
N VAL A 27 -9.75 30.73 -1.99
CA VAL A 27 -8.44 30.75 -1.35
C VAL A 27 -8.12 32.06 -0.63
N ALA A 28 -7.60 31.95 0.59
CA ALA A 28 -6.72 32.94 1.21
C ALA A 28 -5.49 32.21 1.74
N ALA A 29 -4.35 32.38 1.06
CA ALA A 29 -3.07 31.79 1.43
C ALA A 29 -2.50 32.49 2.67
N SER A 30 -2.15 31.72 3.70
CA SER A 30 -1.24 32.16 4.77
C SER A 30 -0.06 31.21 4.84
N GLU A 31 1.14 31.76 4.68
CA GLU A 31 2.42 31.06 4.69
C GLU A 31 2.66 30.37 6.05
N ALA A 32 2.98 29.07 6.01
CA ALA A 32 3.42 28.31 7.18
C ALA A 32 4.96 28.35 7.30
N PRO A 33 5.54 28.59 8.48
CA PRO A 33 6.98 28.53 8.67
C PRO A 33 7.47 27.08 8.84
N SER A 34 8.61 26.81 8.21
CA SER A 34 9.36 25.56 8.31
C SER A 34 9.90 25.35 9.72
N THR A 35 9.56 24.24 10.38
CA THR A 35 10.19 23.83 11.64
C THR A 35 10.82 22.45 11.51
N ALA A 36 12.16 22.45 11.62
CA ALA A 36 13.03 21.28 11.64
C ALA A 36 12.77 20.40 12.86
N PHE A 37 12.72 19.08 12.65
CA PHE A 37 12.58 18.08 13.70
C PHE A 37 13.97 17.66 14.20
N VAL A 38 14.18 17.68 15.52
CA VAL A 38 15.41 17.23 16.18
C VAL A 38 15.22 15.79 16.63
N ILE A 39 16.01 14.86 16.08
CA ILE A 39 16.06 13.45 16.50
C ILE A 39 16.92 13.33 17.75
N GLN A 40 16.39 12.73 18.81
CA GLN A 40 17.11 12.42 20.04
C GLN A 40 17.24 10.89 20.17
N ASP A 41 18.45 10.41 19.90
CA ASP A 41 18.88 9.02 19.96
C ASP A 41 18.95 8.50 21.40
N HIS A 42 18.38 7.31 21.63
CA HIS A 42 18.69 6.47 22.79
C HIS A 42 18.91 5.02 22.33
N GLY A 43 20.18 4.70 22.06
CA GLY A 43 20.66 3.33 21.92
C GLY A 43 20.58 2.52 23.22
N GLY A 44 20.38 1.21 23.05
CA GLY A 44 20.47 0.21 24.11
C GLY A 44 20.53 -1.19 23.52
N GLY A 45 21.75 -1.69 23.29
CA GLY A 45 22.00 -3.03 22.75
C GLY A 45 21.80 -4.15 23.77
N GLY A 46 21.46 -5.34 23.25
CA GLY A 46 21.44 -6.60 23.99
C GLY A 46 21.52 -7.77 23.03
N ARG A 47 22.72 -8.36 22.90
CA ARG A 47 22.95 -9.66 22.25
C ARG A 47 22.49 -10.74 23.21
N ASP A 48 21.78 -11.75 22.72
CA ASP A 48 21.78 -13.06 23.37
C ASP A 48 21.84 -14.21 22.38
N THR A 49 22.66 -15.17 22.78
CA THR A 49 23.14 -16.34 22.08
C THR A 49 22.54 -17.60 22.68
N GLY A 50 22.15 -18.56 21.84
CA GLY A 50 21.87 -19.95 22.21
C GLY A 50 21.08 -20.59 21.08
N GLY A 51 21.49 -21.66 20.39
CA GLY A 51 22.36 -22.77 20.78
C GLY A 51 21.49 -24.00 20.98
N HIS A 52 21.37 -24.86 19.95
CA HIS A 52 21.07 -26.28 20.15
C HIS A 52 21.60 -27.15 19.00
N ASP A 53 22.37 -28.14 19.43
CA ASP A 53 23.08 -29.17 18.68
C ASP A 53 22.16 -30.33 18.22
N THR A 54 22.45 -30.78 16.99
CA THR A 54 22.63 -32.15 16.46
C THR A 54 21.88 -33.39 17.00
N GLY A 55 21.44 -34.21 16.03
CA GLY A 55 21.35 -35.69 16.11
C GLY A 55 20.04 -36.22 15.48
N SER A 56 19.99 -36.60 14.20
CA SER A 56 20.45 -37.85 13.56
C SER A 56 19.48 -39.05 13.65
N ASP A 57 19.13 -39.53 12.44
CA ASP A 57 18.99 -40.92 11.99
C ASP A 57 17.60 -41.58 11.80
N HIS A 58 17.33 -41.89 10.51
CA HIS A 58 16.86 -43.16 9.89
C HIS A 58 15.49 -43.76 10.33
N ASP A 59 14.66 -44.43 9.52
CA ASP A 59 14.75 -45.03 8.17
C ASP A 59 13.32 -45.42 7.70
N ASP A 60 13.19 -45.60 6.38
CA ASP A 60 12.45 -46.65 5.65
C ASP A 60 10.90 -46.71 5.45
N GLN A 61 10.58 -46.76 4.13
CA GLN A 61 9.80 -47.77 3.39
C GLN A 61 8.31 -47.56 3.03
N ASP A 62 8.12 -47.40 1.70
CA ASP A 62 7.16 -48.02 0.77
C ASP A 62 5.64 -47.95 1.02
N THR A 63 4.90 -47.42 0.04
CA THR A 63 4.11 -48.26 -0.89
C THR A 63 3.43 -47.49 -2.03
N ASP A 64 3.35 -48.22 -3.14
CA ASP A 64 2.80 -48.00 -4.48
C ASP A 64 1.27 -47.77 -4.54
N HIS A 65 0.81 -47.00 -5.54
CA HIS A 65 -0.28 -47.31 -6.51
C HIS A 65 -0.85 -46.05 -7.18
N GLY A 66 -0.80 -46.01 -8.51
CA GLY A 66 -1.24 -44.89 -9.34
C GLY A 66 -2.69 -44.93 -9.85
N GLN A 67 -3.03 -43.97 -10.71
CA GLN A 67 -3.97 -44.14 -11.83
C GLN A 67 -3.94 -42.95 -12.80
N GLN A 68 -4.05 -43.28 -14.09
CA GLN A 68 -4.00 -42.40 -15.27
C GLN A 68 -5.41 -41.94 -15.71
N GLY A 69 -5.44 -40.86 -16.51
CA GLY A 69 -6.52 -40.47 -17.43
C GLY A 69 -7.34 -39.28 -16.91
N GLN A 70 -7.69 -38.25 -17.68
CA GLN A 70 -8.04 -38.24 -19.09
C GLN A 70 -8.03 -36.80 -19.64
N GLN A 71 -7.61 -36.65 -20.90
CA GLN A 71 -7.58 -35.42 -21.68
C GLN A 71 -8.98 -34.85 -21.97
N GLY A 72 -9.04 -33.53 -22.20
CA GLY A 72 -10.24 -32.84 -22.68
C GLY A 72 -9.95 -31.46 -23.27
N SER A 73 -9.16 -31.42 -24.34
CA SER A 73 -8.90 -30.24 -25.17
C SER A 73 -10.17 -29.77 -25.89
N ARG A 74 -10.49 -28.47 -25.84
CA ARG A 74 -11.27 -27.77 -26.88
C ARG A 74 -10.72 -26.35 -27.05
N GLY A 75 -10.08 -26.15 -28.19
CA GLY A 75 -9.62 -24.84 -28.65
C GLY A 75 -10.78 -23.88 -28.96
N ARG A 76 -10.47 -22.58 -28.86
CA ARG A 76 -11.31 -21.50 -29.35
C ARG A 76 -10.52 -20.68 -30.37
N THR A 77 -11.17 -20.46 -31.49
CA THR A 77 -10.74 -19.72 -32.68
C THR A 77 -10.43 -18.26 -32.37
N PRO A 78 -9.49 -17.60 -33.08
CA PRO A 78 -9.15 -16.19 -32.86
C PRO A 78 -10.15 -15.27 -33.55
N GLY A 79 -10.57 -14.21 -32.85
CA GLY A 79 -11.24 -13.06 -33.45
C GLY A 79 -12.64 -12.78 -32.89
N GLU A 80 -12.70 -12.15 -31.72
CA GLU A 80 -13.82 -11.27 -31.36
C GLU A 80 -13.29 -10.22 -30.39
N THR A 81 -12.98 -9.03 -30.92
CA THR A 81 -12.66 -7.84 -30.13
C THR A 81 -13.96 -7.27 -29.59
N THR A 82 -14.33 -7.67 -28.38
CA THR A 82 -15.23 -6.88 -27.53
C THR A 82 -14.39 -6.07 -26.57
N ASP A 83 -14.31 -4.79 -26.89
CA ASP A 83 -13.93 -3.69 -26.03
C ASP A 83 -14.74 -3.73 -24.71
N ARG A 84 -14.07 -3.39 -23.59
CA ARG A 84 -14.50 -3.40 -22.18
C ARG A 84 -14.31 -4.71 -21.40
N GLY A 85 -13.28 -4.71 -20.56
CA GLY A 85 -13.12 -5.65 -19.45
C GLY A 85 -11.68 -5.65 -18.95
N HIS A 86 -11.37 -4.83 -17.94
CA HIS A 86 -10.25 -5.13 -17.06
C HIS A 86 -10.71 -6.32 -16.21
N GLY A 87 -10.24 -7.52 -16.52
CA GLY A 87 -10.87 -8.79 -16.14
C GLY A 87 -10.52 -9.31 -14.76
N SER A 88 -9.56 -8.69 -14.05
CA SER A 88 -9.19 -9.02 -12.68
C SER A 88 -8.25 -7.95 -12.11
N LEU A 89 -8.06 -7.93 -10.78
CA LEU A 89 -6.96 -7.19 -10.14
C LEU A 89 -5.61 -7.58 -10.73
N ASP A 90 -5.46 -8.85 -11.09
CA ASP A 90 -4.33 -9.38 -11.85
C ASP A 90 -4.07 -8.63 -13.16
N ASP A 91 -5.11 -8.24 -13.90
CA ASP A 91 -4.96 -7.56 -15.18
C ASP A 91 -4.52 -6.10 -14.99
N ILE A 92 -4.92 -5.48 -13.88
CA ILE A 92 -4.45 -4.16 -13.48
C ILE A 92 -2.97 -4.24 -13.10
N LEU A 93 -2.62 -5.18 -12.23
CA LEU A 93 -1.25 -5.35 -11.73
C LEU A 93 -0.28 -5.77 -12.85
N ARG A 94 -0.72 -6.64 -13.79
CA ARG A 94 0.05 -6.98 -15.00
C ARG A 94 0.09 -5.85 -16.04
N GLY A 95 -1.02 -5.15 -16.26
CA GLY A 95 -1.10 -4.04 -17.21
C GLY A 95 -0.26 -2.83 -16.81
N ALA A 96 -0.10 -2.61 -15.50
CA ALA A 96 0.74 -1.57 -14.91
C ALA A 96 2.26 -1.87 -15.06
N ALA A 97 2.65 -3.15 -15.15
CA ALA A 97 4.05 -3.59 -15.21
C ALA A 97 4.57 -3.94 -16.62
N GLY A 98 3.73 -3.92 -17.67
CA GLY A 98 4.06 -4.54 -18.95
C GLY A 98 3.61 -3.77 -20.19
N ARG A 99 4.30 -2.67 -20.53
CA ARG A 99 4.20 -2.06 -21.87
C ARG A 99 5.59 -1.78 -22.46
N GLY A 100 6.23 -2.83 -22.95
CA GLY A 100 7.45 -2.71 -23.76
C GLY A 100 8.09 -4.05 -24.10
N GLY A 101 8.00 -4.46 -25.37
CA GLY A 101 8.81 -5.58 -25.89
C GLY A 101 8.22 -6.21 -27.14
N GLU A 102 8.69 -5.79 -28.31
CA GLU A 102 8.41 -6.40 -29.61
C GLU A 102 9.10 -7.77 -29.74
N ASP A 103 8.34 -8.72 -30.28
CA ASP A 103 8.69 -10.12 -30.56
C ASP A 103 9.83 -10.25 -31.59
N ARG A 104 10.88 -10.99 -31.23
CA ARG A 104 11.89 -11.51 -32.18
C ARG A 104 12.34 -12.90 -31.75
N GLY A 105 11.82 -13.91 -32.44
CA GLY A 105 12.27 -15.30 -32.38
C GLY A 105 13.71 -15.49 -32.84
N GLY A 106 14.36 -16.50 -32.24
CA GLY A 106 15.67 -17.01 -32.63
C GLY A 106 15.67 -18.53 -32.56
N GLU A 107 16.21 -19.14 -33.61
CA GLU A 107 16.15 -20.55 -34.00
C GLU A 107 17.03 -21.46 -33.11
N GLU A 108 16.61 -22.72 -32.98
CA GLU A 108 17.29 -23.80 -32.25
C GLU A 108 18.31 -24.50 -33.16
N ASP A 109 19.52 -24.79 -32.64
CA ASP A 109 20.46 -25.72 -33.28
C ASP A 109 20.52 -27.05 -32.51
N GLU A 110 20.25 -28.11 -33.27
CA GLU A 110 20.19 -29.52 -32.92
C GLU A 110 21.60 -30.12 -32.85
N ASP A 111 21.98 -30.70 -31.70
CA ASP A 111 22.90 -31.85 -31.55
C ASP A 111 23.33 -32.01 -30.08
N SER A 112 22.48 -32.63 -29.25
CA SER A 112 22.86 -33.08 -27.90
C SER A 112 22.07 -34.31 -27.49
N ASP A 113 22.76 -35.43 -27.24
CA ASP A 113 22.20 -36.69 -26.70
C ASP A 113 21.77 -36.55 -25.21
N ARG A 114 20.99 -35.51 -24.91
CA ARG A 114 20.63 -35.05 -23.55
C ARG A 114 19.11 -35.16 -23.35
N PRO A 115 18.61 -35.81 -22.29
CA PRO A 115 17.18 -35.94 -22.06
C PRO A 115 16.52 -34.61 -21.65
N ASP A 116 15.35 -34.32 -22.23
CA ASP A 116 14.65 -33.02 -22.24
C ASP A 116 14.42 -32.36 -20.87
N TYR A 117 14.37 -33.13 -19.77
CA TYR A 117 14.09 -32.59 -18.43
C TYR A 117 15.34 -32.04 -17.71
N ALA A 118 16.54 -32.37 -18.20
CA ALA A 118 17.79 -32.02 -17.52
C ALA A 118 18.36 -30.70 -18.07
N GLY A 119 17.81 -29.58 -17.60
CA GLY A 119 18.26 -28.21 -17.93
C GLY A 119 19.79 -28.01 -17.88
N GLN A 120 20.30 -27.01 -18.63
CA GLN A 120 21.73 -26.78 -18.86
C GLN A 120 22.56 -26.68 -17.57
N ARG A 121 23.71 -27.36 -17.56
CA ARG A 121 24.69 -27.27 -16.47
C ARG A 121 25.59 -26.09 -16.80
N GLY A 122 25.30 -24.92 -16.25
CA GLY A 122 26.15 -23.73 -16.40
C GLY A 122 27.56 -24.01 -15.90
N GLY A 123 28.56 -23.72 -16.75
CA GLY A 123 29.96 -23.75 -16.35
C GLY A 123 30.31 -22.57 -15.44
N PRO A 124 31.45 -22.59 -14.71
CA PRO A 124 31.80 -21.59 -13.69
C PRO A 124 32.06 -20.16 -14.19
N THR A 125 31.71 -19.81 -15.43
CA THR A 125 32.02 -18.53 -16.06
C THR A 125 30.91 -18.00 -16.97
N GLU A 126 29.70 -18.56 -16.90
CA GLU A 126 28.54 -18.02 -17.60
C GLU A 126 27.52 -17.56 -16.56
N HIS A 127 27.41 -16.24 -16.40
CA HIS A 127 26.28 -15.62 -15.72
C HIS A 127 25.01 -16.08 -16.43
N GLY A 128 24.23 -16.94 -15.77
CA GLY A 128 22.96 -17.43 -16.30
C GLY A 128 22.11 -16.26 -16.75
N GLY A 129 21.80 -16.23 -18.05
CA GLY A 129 20.86 -15.27 -18.61
C GLY A 129 19.54 -15.35 -17.85
N ARG A 130 19.02 -14.18 -17.49
CA ARG A 130 17.70 -14.02 -16.86
C ARG A 130 16.66 -14.78 -17.71
N PRO A 131 15.81 -15.66 -17.12
CA PRO A 131 14.66 -16.23 -17.81
C PRO A 131 13.81 -15.11 -18.42
N SER A 132 13.29 -15.31 -19.64
CA SER A 132 12.50 -14.31 -20.38
C SER A 132 11.21 -13.85 -19.68
N ASP A 133 10.83 -14.53 -18.60
CA ASP A 133 9.64 -14.24 -17.78
C ASP A 133 10.00 -13.73 -16.36
N SER A 134 11.28 -13.44 -16.11
CA SER A 134 11.70 -12.75 -14.89
C SER A 134 11.64 -11.24 -15.13
N GLY A 135 10.61 -10.60 -14.59
CA GLY A 135 10.40 -9.16 -14.70
C GLY A 135 11.67 -8.37 -14.43
N SER A 136 11.88 -7.32 -15.23
CA SER A 136 13.00 -6.37 -15.15
C SER A 136 12.92 -5.47 -13.90
N GLY A 137 12.61 -6.02 -12.73
CA GLY A 137 12.33 -5.27 -11.51
C GLY A 137 13.56 -4.89 -10.68
N GLY A 138 14.74 -5.46 -10.98
CA GLY A 138 15.94 -5.31 -10.14
C GLY A 138 16.80 -4.08 -10.44
N ASP A 139 16.88 -3.63 -11.70
CA ASP A 139 17.78 -2.55 -12.12
C ASP A 139 17.07 -1.20 -12.31
N LEU A 140 15.73 -1.18 -12.29
CA LEU A 140 14.93 0.00 -12.68
C LEU A 140 14.80 1.07 -11.59
N PHE A 141 15.15 0.74 -10.35
CA PHE A 141 14.98 1.61 -9.17
C PHE A 141 16.20 1.55 -8.24
N GLY A 142 17.40 1.71 -8.81
CA GLY A 142 18.61 2.01 -8.03
C GLY A 142 18.43 3.31 -7.21
N ASP A 143 19.19 3.42 -6.12
CA ASP A 143 19.22 4.48 -5.09
C ASP A 143 18.11 5.54 -5.22
N MET A 144 17.03 5.36 -4.45
CA MET A 144 15.93 6.31 -4.40
C MET A 144 16.29 7.46 -3.45
N TYR A 145 16.23 8.69 -3.96
CA TYR A 145 16.48 9.90 -3.17
C TYR A 145 15.24 10.79 -3.12
N VAL A 146 15.16 11.63 -2.11
CA VAL A 146 14.21 12.75 -2.09
C VAL A 146 14.58 13.70 -3.24
N ILE A 147 13.62 13.98 -4.13
CA ILE A 147 13.85 14.79 -5.33
C ILE A 147 12.92 15.99 -5.43
N LEU A 148 13.32 16.99 -6.23
CA LEU A 148 12.48 18.14 -6.56
C LEU A 148 11.27 17.71 -7.40
N ARG A 149 10.07 18.02 -6.92
CA ARG A 149 8.77 17.73 -7.55
C ARG A 149 7.90 18.97 -7.66
N ASP A 150 6.94 18.92 -8.57
CA ASP A 150 5.86 19.92 -8.64
C ASP A 150 4.72 19.59 -7.66
N ALA A 151 3.66 20.41 -7.71
CA ALA A 151 2.50 20.29 -6.82
C ALA A 151 1.69 18.98 -7.00
N ASN A 152 1.87 18.26 -8.11
CA ASN A 152 1.24 16.98 -8.40
C ASN A 152 2.18 15.79 -8.12
N GLY A 153 3.38 16.03 -7.57
CA GLY A 153 4.35 14.98 -7.29
C GLY A 153 5.17 14.56 -8.51
N VAL A 154 5.03 15.26 -9.64
CA VAL A 154 5.79 14.99 -10.86
C VAL A 154 7.23 15.51 -10.69
N PRO A 155 8.27 14.71 -11.01
CA PRO A 155 9.65 15.14 -10.89
C PRO A 155 9.97 16.29 -11.86
N ILE A 156 10.64 17.32 -11.35
CA ILE A 156 11.15 18.41 -12.18
C ILE A 156 12.54 18.01 -12.71
N LEU A 157 12.62 17.75 -14.00
CA LEU A 157 13.88 17.35 -14.65
C LEU A 157 14.77 18.57 -14.95
N ASN A 158 16.08 18.39 -14.86
CA ASN A 158 17.04 19.40 -15.32
C ASN A 158 17.12 19.44 -16.86
N ALA A 159 17.92 20.37 -17.42
CA ALA A 159 18.07 20.53 -18.86
C ALA A 159 18.67 19.28 -19.57
N ALA A 160 19.36 18.41 -18.84
CA ALA A 160 19.89 17.15 -19.35
C ALA A 160 18.90 15.97 -19.22
N GLY A 161 17.72 16.20 -18.61
CA GLY A 161 16.68 15.18 -18.44
C GLY A 161 16.80 14.34 -17.17
N PHE A 162 17.66 14.71 -16.23
CA PHE A 162 17.82 13.98 -14.96
C PHE A 162 16.90 14.52 -13.87
N VAL A 163 16.45 13.63 -12.97
CA VAL A 163 15.81 14.00 -11.71
C VAL A 163 16.79 14.78 -10.84
N GLN A 164 16.28 15.63 -9.95
CA GLN A 164 17.11 16.56 -9.17
C GLN A 164 16.96 16.28 -7.67
N PRO A 165 17.87 15.51 -7.04
CA PRO A 165 17.89 15.27 -5.60
C PRO A 165 18.04 16.56 -4.81
N ILE A 166 17.43 16.58 -3.62
CA ILE A 166 17.50 17.70 -2.68
C ILE A 166 18.08 17.27 -1.33
N ASP A 167 18.78 18.20 -0.68
CA ASP A 167 19.29 18.01 0.67
C ASP A 167 18.20 18.23 1.75
N ALA A 168 18.55 18.01 3.02
CA ALA A 168 17.63 18.20 4.15
C ALA A 168 17.09 19.64 4.33
N ASN A 169 17.67 20.62 3.63
CA ASN A 169 17.21 22.01 3.64
C ASN A 169 16.42 22.37 2.35
N GLY A 170 16.23 21.40 1.44
CA GLY A 170 15.56 21.61 0.16
C GLY A 170 16.45 22.20 -0.95
N ASN A 171 17.77 22.24 -0.77
CA ASN A 171 18.68 22.71 -1.82
C ASN A 171 18.99 21.60 -2.82
N LEU A 172 19.09 21.97 -4.10
CA LEU A 172 19.50 21.03 -5.15
C LEU A 172 20.93 20.52 -4.93
N ILE A 173 21.09 19.20 -5.03
CA ILE A 173 22.40 18.55 -4.99
C ILE A 173 22.99 18.50 -6.40
N PRO A 174 24.23 18.99 -6.62
CA PRO A 174 24.88 18.91 -7.92
C PRO A 174 25.03 17.47 -8.44
N LEU A 175 24.79 17.28 -9.73
CA LEU A 175 24.90 16.01 -10.42
C LEU A 175 26.15 15.95 -11.32
N ASP A 176 26.68 14.75 -11.53
CA ASP A 176 27.71 14.49 -12.52
C ASP A 176 27.13 14.37 -13.96
N ALA A 177 27.94 13.93 -14.92
CA ALA A 177 27.52 13.82 -16.32
C ALA A 177 26.55 12.66 -16.56
N GLU A 178 26.55 11.67 -15.66
CA GLU A 178 25.74 10.47 -15.68
C GLU A 178 24.42 10.66 -14.89
N GLY A 179 24.24 11.80 -14.22
CA GLY A 179 23.04 12.14 -13.47
C GLY A 179 23.05 11.68 -12.01
N ALA A 180 24.18 11.20 -11.50
CA ALA A 180 24.34 10.81 -10.10
C ALA A 180 24.76 12.00 -9.22
N PRO A 181 24.36 12.06 -7.94
CA PRO A 181 24.85 13.07 -7.02
C PRO A 181 26.37 13.09 -6.90
N ILE A 182 27.00 14.26 -7.07
CA ILE A 182 28.45 14.41 -6.90
C ILE A 182 28.86 14.11 -5.44
N ASP A 183 28.02 14.55 -4.49
CA ASP A 183 28.16 14.21 -3.07
C ASP A 183 26.90 13.47 -2.59
N PRO A 184 26.90 12.13 -2.63
CA PRO A 184 25.74 11.33 -2.22
C PRO A 184 25.47 11.42 -0.72
N THR A 185 26.41 11.90 0.11
CA THR A 185 26.20 12.02 1.56
C THR A 185 25.25 13.16 1.94
N LEU A 186 24.98 14.07 1.02
CA LEU A 186 23.98 15.13 1.17
C LEU A 186 22.57 14.67 0.78
N ALA A 187 22.47 13.58 0.02
CA ALA A 187 21.20 13.07 -0.46
C ALA A 187 20.46 12.35 0.67
N ILE A 188 19.15 12.53 0.70
CA ILE A 188 18.27 11.82 1.62
C ILE A 188 17.74 10.60 0.89
N GLU A 189 18.08 9.42 1.38
CA GLU A 189 17.54 8.16 0.86
C GLU A 189 16.07 8.00 1.23
N VAL A 190 15.31 7.44 0.29
CA VAL A 190 13.90 7.11 0.48
C VAL A 190 13.78 5.66 0.89
N GLU A 191 13.21 5.44 2.07
CA GLU A 191 13.12 4.14 2.72
C GLU A 191 11.66 3.67 2.70
N LEU A 192 11.31 2.91 1.66
CA LEU A 192 9.94 2.41 1.47
C LEU A 192 9.46 1.43 2.56
N GLY A 193 10.38 0.89 3.37
CA GLY A 193 10.03 -0.04 4.44
C GLY A 193 9.15 -1.20 3.96
N ARG A 194 7.93 -1.34 4.50
CA ARG A 194 6.92 -2.35 4.09
C ARG A 194 6.44 -2.18 2.66
N LEU A 195 6.44 -0.96 2.13
CA LEU A 195 6.04 -0.67 0.75
C LEU A 195 7.05 -1.23 -0.27
N ASN A 196 8.25 -1.64 0.15
CA ASN A 196 9.17 -2.38 -0.72
C ASN A 196 8.53 -3.65 -1.30
N VAL A 197 7.48 -4.18 -0.69
CA VAL A 197 6.71 -5.29 -1.25
C VAL A 197 6.14 -4.99 -2.64
N GLY A 198 5.93 -3.71 -3.01
CA GLY A 198 5.51 -3.33 -4.36
C GLY A 198 6.53 -3.69 -5.45
N ARG A 199 7.78 -4.00 -5.08
CA ARG A 199 8.81 -4.51 -6.00
C ARG A 199 8.79 -6.04 -6.13
N SER A 200 7.94 -6.72 -5.36
CA SER A 200 7.78 -8.17 -5.43
C SER A 200 7.04 -8.55 -6.72
N PRO A 201 7.11 -9.82 -7.16
CA PRO A 201 6.29 -10.30 -8.26
C PRO A 201 4.80 -10.00 -8.03
N ASN A 202 4.08 -9.62 -9.08
CA ASN A 202 2.66 -9.25 -9.02
C ASN A 202 1.80 -10.28 -8.29
N SER A 203 2.14 -11.57 -8.41
CA SER A 203 1.46 -12.67 -7.71
C SER A 203 1.35 -12.49 -6.19
N VAL A 204 2.24 -11.71 -5.57
CA VAL A 204 2.18 -11.41 -4.13
C VAL A 204 0.98 -10.53 -3.80
N LEU A 205 0.70 -9.52 -4.62
CA LEU A 205 -0.48 -8.66 -4.45
C LEU A 205 -1.75 -9.32 -4.99
N ASP A 206 -1.66 -10.08 -6.08
CA ASP A 206 -2.80 -10.82 -6.67
C ASP A 206 -3.47 -11.74 -5.63
N ASN A 207 -2.68 -12.56 -4.93
CA ASN A 207 -3.23 -13.46 -3.89
C ASN A 207 -3.95 -12.70 -2.76
N ARG A 208 -3.52 -11.47 -2.47
CA ARG A 208 -4.07 -10.63 -1.39
C ARG A 208 -5.32 -9.89 -1.85
N ALA A 209 -5.34 -9.49 -3.13
CA ALA A 209 -6.52 -9.02 -3.81
C ALA A 209 -7.65 -10.08 -3.77
N GLU A 210 -7.34 -11.35 -4.04
CA GLU A 210 -8.34 -12.44 -3.97
C GLU A 210 -8.93 -12.60 -2.56
N GLU A 211 -8.11 -12.51 -1.51
CA GLU A 211 -8.56 -12.55 -0.11
C GLU A 211 -9.51 -11.38 0.21
N VAL A 212 -9.16 -10.16 -0.24
CA VAL A 212 -10.02 -8.97 -0.11
C VAL A 212 -11.36 -9.17 -0.82
N VAL A 213 -11.33 -9.61 -2.08
CA VAL A 213 -12.53 -9.83 -2.87
C VAL A 213 -13.45 -10.86 -2.21
N ALA A 214 -12.88 -11.94 -1.66
CA ALA A 214 -13.64 -12.94 -0.92
C ALA A 214 -14.30 -12.36 0.34
N MET A 215 -13.57 -11.54 1.11
CA MET A 215 -14.12 -10.87 2.30
C MET A 215 -15.27 -9.91 1.92
N LEU A 216 -15.08 -9.08 0.90
CA LEU A 216 -16.06 -8.06 0.50
C LEU A 216 -17.34 -8.68 -0.10
N ASN A 217 -17.21 -9.71 -0.95
CA ASN A 217 -18.37 -10.42 -1.50
C ASN A 217 -19.15 -11.23 -0.44
N GLY A 218 -18.52 -11.56 0.69
CA GLY A 218 -19.13 -12.23 1.83
C GLY A 218 -19.59 -11.28 2.94
N ALA A 219 -19.56 -9.97 2.72
CA ALA A 219 -19.90 -8.98 3.73
C ALA A 219 -21.42 -8.88 3.93
N ASP A 220 -21.88 -8.92 5.18
CA ASP A 220 -23.24 -8.54 5.56
C ASP A 220 -23.36 -7.03 5.76
N ALA A 221 -22.27 -6.40 6.22
CA ALA A 221 -22.16 -4.96 6.40
C ALA A 221 -20.70 -4.51 6.26
N ILE A 222 -20.52 -3.25 5.85
CA ILE A 222 -19.23 -2.59 5.78
C ILE A 222 -19.31 -1.31 6.59
N SER A 223 -18.25 -1.02 7.33
CA SER A 223 -18.03 0.26 8.00
C SER A 223 -16.56 0.63 7.93
N LEU A 224 -16.18 1.74 8.56
CA LEU A 224 -14.80 2.20 8.65
C LEU A 224 -14.28 2.15 10.08
N ASP A 225 -12.99 1.92 10.25
CA ASP A 225 -12.30 2.17 11.52
C ASP A 225 -11.94 3.66 11.65
N ALA A 226 -11.37 4.06 12.79
CA ALA A 226 -11.02 5.46 13.04
C ALA A 226 -9.93 6.02 12.10
N ALA A 227 -9.16 5.17 11.42
CA ALA A 227 -8.21 5.58 10.40
C ALA A 227 -8.81 5.54 8.97
N GLY A 228 -10.08 5.13 8.83
CA GLY A 228 -10.79 5.01 7.57
C GLY A 228 -10.55 3.69 6.83
N ARG A 229 -9.99 2.65 7.47
CA ARG A 229 -9.85 1.32 6.87
C ARG A 229 -11.17 0.57 6.93
N LEU A 230 -11.41 -0.31 5.95
CA LEU A 230 -12.64 -1.10 5.90
C LEU A 230 -12.73 -2.07 7.07
N VAL A 231 -13.89 -2.11 7.69
CA VAL A 231 -14.33 -3.10 8.67
C VAL A 231 -15.44 -3.90 8.04
N VAL A 232 -15.18 -5.18 7.80
CA VAL A 232 -16.11 -6.10 7.17
C VAL A 232 -16.80 -6.90 8.27
N THR A 233 -18.13 -6.89 8.27
CA THR A 233 -18.93 -7.74 9.15
C THR A 233 -19.47 -8.91 8.35
N THR A 234 -19.17 -10.13 8.79
CA THR A 234 -19.69 -11.38 8.23
C THR A 234 -20.17 -12.27 9.36
N ASP A 235 -21.39 -12.80 9.25
CA ASP A 235 -22.04 -13.64 10.27
C ASP A 235 -22.06 -12.98 11.67
N GLY A 236 -22.21 -11.65 11.70
CA GLY A 236 -22.21 -10.85 12.93
C GLY A 236 -20.84 -10.64 13.58
N VAL A 237 -19.75 -11.04 12.93
CA VAL A 237 -18.37 -10.81 13.39
C VAL A 237 -17.73 -9.71 12.55
N ALA A 238 -17.36 -8.60 13.18
CA ALA A 238 -16.66 -7.50 12.55
C ALA A 238 -15.14 -7.74 12.56
N LYS A 239 -14.50 -7.60 11.40
CA LYS A 239 -13.06 -7.68 11.21
C LYS A 239 -12.56 -6.52 10.36
N THR A 240 -11.61 -5.76 10.89
CA THR A 240 -10.88 -4.74 10.12
C THR A 240 -9.96 -5.42 9.12
N ILE A 241 -9.92 -4.92 7.88
CA ILE A 241 -8.89 -5.26 6.91
C ILE A 241 -7.59 -4.59 7.37
N ASP A 242 -6.80 -5.31 8.14
CA ASP A 242 -5.61 -4.81 8.83
C ASP A 242 -4.29 -5.33 8.23
N SER A 243 -4.37 -6.21 7.23
CA SER A 243 -3.21 -6.68 6.48
C SER A 243 -2.66 -5.58 5.57
N PRO A 244 -1.33 -5.34 5.58
CA PRO A 244 -0.72 -4.31 4.73
C PRO A 244 -0.91 -4.59 3.25
N LEU A 245 -0.84 -5.87 2.86
CA LEU A 245 -0.92 -6.24 1.45
C LEU A 245 -2.34 -6.19 0.94
N GLU A 246 -3.33 -6.51 1.77
CA GLU A 246 -4.75 -6.34 1.44
C GLU A 246 -5.06 -4.85 1.24
N ASN A 247 -4.59 -4.00 2.14
CA ASN A 247 -4.72 -2.55 2.02
C ASN A 247 -3.99 -2.02 0.77
N LEU A 248 -2.76 -2.47 0.50
CA LEU A 248 -2.02 -2.05 -0.69
C LEU A 248 -2.71 -2.48 -1.99
N ALA A 249 -3.29 -3.69 -2.02
CA ALA A 249 -4.03 -4.18 -3.17
C ALA A 249 -5.25 -3.30 -3.47
N ILE A 250 -6.03 -2.92 -2.45
CA ILE A 250 -7.18 -2.01 -2.60
C ILE A 250 -6.71 -0.63 -3.08
N TYR A 251 -5.64 -0.10 -2.48
CA TYR A 251 -5.04 1.17 -2.90
C TYR A 251 -4.71 1.19 -4.40
N VAL A 252 -4.02 0.16 -4.90
CA VAL A 252 -3.66 0.03 -6.32
C VAL A 252 -4.90 -0.07 -7.20
N ALA A 253 -5.89 -0.87 -6.79
CA ALA A 253 -7.13 -1.08 -7.51
C ALA A 253 -7.85 0.25 -7.79
N LEU A 254 -8.08 1.02 -6.73
CA LEU A 254 -8.80 2.30 -6.79
C LEU A 254 -8.00 3.33 -7.55
N MET A 255 -6.71 3.52 -7.22
CA MET A 255 -5.89 4.56 -7.86
C MET A 255 -5.60 4.27 -9.34
N THR A 256 -5.74 3.02 -9.80
CA THR A 256 -5.53 2.66 -11.20
C THR A 256 -6.83 2.60 -12.00
N THR A 257 -7.93 2.13 -11.40
CA THR A 257 -9.17 1.84 -12.14
C THR A 257 -10.44 2.41 -11.53
N GLY A 258 -10.39 2.98 -10.33
CA GLY A 258 -11.58 3.45 -9.62
C GLY A 258 -12.55 2.32 -9.26
N THR A 259 -12.05 1.10 -9.10
CA THR A 259 -12.86 -0.04 -8.67
C THR A 259 -11.99 -1.08 -7.97
N ILE A 260 -12.61 -1.95 -7.18
CA ILE A 260 -12.04 -3.19 -6.67
C ILE A 260 -12.53 -4.33 -7.58
N PRO A 261 -11.75 -4.78 -8.59
CA PRO A 261 -12.17 -5.85 -9.48
C PRO A 261 -12.56 -7.12 -8.75
N GLY A 262 -13.61 -7.78 -9.23
CA GLY A 262 -14.13 -9.01 -8.64
C GLY A 262 -15.15 -8.78 -7.53
N VAL A 263 -15.32 -7.54 -7.05
CA VAL A 263 -16.44 -7.13 -6.20
C VAL A 263 -17.50 -6.52 -7.09
N THR A 264 -18.73 -7.01 -7.01
CA THR A 264 -19.83 -6.58 -7.90
C THR A 264 -21.00 -5.94 -7.17
N ASP A 265 -21.05 -6.10 -5.85
CA ASP A 265 -22.07 -5.55 -4.97
C ASP A 265 -21.45 -5.37 -3.58
N LEU A 266 -21.80 -4.29 -2.90
CA LEU A 266 -21.39 -4.02 -1.53
C LEU A 266 -22.64 -3.71 -0.68
N PRO A 267 -22.67 -4.08 0.62
CA PRO A 267 -23.80 -3.75 1.47
C PRO A 267 -24.01 -2.23 1.60
N GLY A 268 -25.22 -1.76 1.26
CA GLY A 268 -25.60 -0.36 1.35
C GLY A 268 -25.30 0.40 0.06
N THR A 269 -25.09 1.72 0.16
CA THR A 269 -24.70 2.58 -0.98
C THR A 269 -23.53 3.51 -0.65
N GLU A 270 -23.01 3.44 0.58
CA GLU A 270 -21.96 4.34 1.07
C GLU A 270 -20.61 4.06 0.40
N PHE A 271 -20.39 2.82 -0.05
CA PHE A 271 -19.14 2.34 -0.63
C PHE A 271 -19.26 2.01 -2.12
N ASP A 272 -20.33 2.45 -2.78
CA ASP A 272 -20.57 2.17 -4.22
C ASP A 272 -19.45 2.71 -5.11
N HIS A 273 -18.80 3.82 -4.71
CA HIS A 273 -17.65 4.37 -5.44
C HIS A 273 -16.50 3.38 -5.54
N LEU A 274 -16.32 2.50 -4.55
CA LEU A 274 -15.25 1.48 -4.58
C LEU A 274 -15.43 0.43 -5.68
N ILE A 275 -16.59 0.37 -6.36
CA ILE A 275 -16.90 -0.66 -7.35
C ILE A 275 -17.52 -0.12 -8.64
N ASP A 276 -17.51 1.21 -8.86
CA ASP A 276 -18.19 1.82 -10.01
C ASP A 276 -17.31 1.96 -11.27
N GLY A 277 -15.99 1.79 -11.13
CA GLY A 277 -15.03 1.84 -12.22
C GLY A 277 -14.64 3.25 -12.64
N VAL A 278 -14.87 4.25 -11.78
CA VAL A 278 -14.56 5.65 -12.05
C VAL A 278 -13.70 6.20 -10.91
N LEU A 279 -12.45 6.55 -11.19
CA LEU A 279 -11.61 7.21 -10.19
C LEU A 279 -12.15 8.62 -9.91
N THR A 280 -12.70 8.82 -8.72
CA THR A 280 -13.22 10.10 -8.21
C THR A 280 -12.47 10.58 -6.97
N SER A 281 -12.84 11.75 -6.45
CA SER A 281 -12.33 12.22 -5.16
C SER A 281 -12.74 11.31 -3.99
N ALA A 282 -13.88 10.62 -4.08
CA ALA A 282 -14.32 9.68 -3.04
C ALA A 282 -13.37 8.47 -2.95
N ASP A 283 -12.94 7.95 -4.10
CA ASP A 283 -11.94 6.88 -4.18
C ASP A 283 -10.61 7.31 -3.62
N MET A 284 -10.17 8.54 -3.93
CA MET A 284 -8.93 9.09 -3.36
C MET A 284 -9.01 9.23 -1.84
N VAL A 285 -10.16 9.66 -1.31
CA VAL A 285 -10.40 9.74 0.15
C VAL A 285 -10.31 8.35 0.78
N SER A 286 -10.87 7.30 0.16
CA SER A 286 -10.71 5.94 0.67
C SER A 286 -9.28 5.40 0.49
N ALA A 287 -8.63 5.70 -0.64
CA ALA A 287 -7.28 5.28 -0.98
C ALA A 287 -6.24 5.78 0.03
N VAL A 288 -6.44 6.97 0.61
CA VAL A 288 -5.62 7.51 1.71
C VAL A 288 -5.50 6.50 2.87
N SER A 289 -6.61 5.95 3.34
CA SER A 289 -6.63 5.01 4.45
C SER A 289 -6.02 3.65 4.10
N PHE A 290 -6.19 3.22 2.86
CA PHE A 290 -5.58 1.98 2.37
C PHE A 290 -4.07 2.12 2.21
N LEU A 291 -3.57 3.26 1.71
CA LEU A 291 -2.14 3.53 1.69
C LEU A 291 -1.55 3.58 3.11
N ALA A 292 -2.26 4.22 4.05
CA ALA A 292 -1.89 4.26 5.46
C ALA A 292 -1.84 2.87 6.11
N GLY A 293 -2.79 1.98 5.79
CA GLY A 293 -2.79 0.59 6.26
C GLY A 293 -1.65 -0.26 5.69
N ALA A 294 -1.16 0.09 4.50
CA ALA A 294 -0.08 -0.61 3.80
C ALA A 294 1.33 -0.24 4.30
N THR A 295 1.53 0.99 4.74
CA THR A 295 2.86 1.50 5.13
C THR A 295 3.30 1.05 6.53
N ASP A 296 4.51 1.42 6.93
CA ASP A 296 5.05 1.21 8.27
C ASP A 296 4.32 2.04 9.32
N LYS A 297 4.07 1.42 10.48
CA LYS A 297 3.36 2.07 11.58
C LYS A 297 4.23 3.04 12.36
N ALA A 298 5.54 2.86 12.38
CA ALA A 298 6.43 3.71 13.18
C ALA A 298 7.05 4.86 12.37
N SER A 299 7.37 4.61 11.10
CA SER A 299 8.05 5.58 10.24
C SER A 299 7.05 6.50 9.53
N PRO A 300 7.26 7.83 9.54
CA PRO A 300 6.43 8.76 8.78
C PRO A 300 6.47 8.44 7.28
N LEU A 301 5.32 8.51 6.64
CA LEU A 301 5.14 8.42 5.20
C LEU A 301 5.45 9.78 4.57
N THR A 302 6.39 9.80 3.63
CA THR A 302 6.81 11.01 2.91
C THR A 302 6.19 11.11 1.52
N ALA A 303 6.24 12.30 0.92
CA ALA A 303 5.75 12.52 -0.44
C ALA A 303 6.55 11.69 -1.46
N ASP A 304 7.85 11.51 -1.25
CA ASP A 304 8.66 10.65 -2.11
C ASP A 304 8.28 9.18 -1.96
N ASP A 305 7.99 8.68 -0.75
CA ASP A 305 7.51 7.30 -0.57
C ASP A 305 6.27 7.04 -1.42
N VAL A 306 5.28 7.95 -1.38
CA VAL A 306 4.04 7.83 -2.16
C VAL A 306 4.30 7.94 -3.66
N ALA A 307 5.15 8.88 -4.09
CA ALA A 307 5.42 9.07 -5.51
C ALA A 307 6.19 7.87 -6.11
N TYR A 308 7.16 7.34 -5.37
CA TYR A 308 7.91 6.17 -5.78
C TYR A 308 7.07 4.90 -5.74
N ILE A 309 6.28 4.66 -4.70
CA ILE A 309 5.43 3.46 -4.66
C ILE A 309 4.38 3.49 -5.77
N ASN A 310 3.83 4.65 -6.11
CA ASN A 310 2.92 4.79 -7.26
C ASN A 310 3.62 4.45 -8.57
N ALA A 311 4.85 4.94 -8.77
CA ALA A 311 5.62 4.63 -9.97
C ALA A 311 6.00 3.14 -10.05
N VAL A 312 6.43 2.54 -8.93
CA VAL A 312 6.80 1.12 -8.82
C VAL A 312 5.60 0.21 -9.11
N LEU A 313 4.42 0.56 -8.59
CA LEU A 313 3.18 -0.18 -8.81
C LEU A 313 2.49 0.16 -10.14
N GLY A 314 3.09 1.04 -10.95
CA GLY A 314 2.58 1.43 -12.26
C GLY A 314 1.27 2.23 -12.24
N ILE A 315 0.96 2.90 -11.12
CA ILE A 315 -0.23 3.74 -10.95
C ILE A 315 -0.08 5.01 -11.79
N ASN A 316 -0.88 5.11 -12.85
CA ASN A 316 -0.96 6.24 -13.78
C ASN A 316 0.43 6.79 -14.18
N THR A 317 1.30 5.92 -14.67
CA THR A 317 2.68 6.27 -14.96
C THR A 317 2.89 6.90 -16.32
N THR A 318 3.85 7.82 -16.39
CA THR A 318 4.37 8.43 -17.60
C THR A 318 5.88 8.25 -17.63
N ARG A 319 6.44 8.07 -18.84
CA ARG A 319 7.89 7.99 -19.05
C ARG A 319 8.38 9.14 -19.91
N VAL A 320 9.40 9.86 -19.42
CA VAL A 320 10.11 10.91 -20.15
C VAL A 320 11.60 10.58 -20.13
N GLY A 321 12.16 10.27 -21.30
CA GLY A 321 13.52 9.71 -21.38
C GLY A 321 13.60 8.40 -20.60
N ASP A 322 14.51 8.35 -19.63
CA ASP A 322 14.69 7.19 -18.74
C ASP A 322 13.97 7.31 -17.40
N VAL A 323 13.26 8.42 -17.17
CA VAL A 323 12.52 8.65 -15.93
C VAL A 323 11.08 8.20 -16.08
N THR A 324 10.65 7.27 -15.21
CA THR A 324 9.24 6.87 -15.08
C THR A 324 8.69 7.42 -13.76
N TYR A 325 7.53 8.07 -13.81
CA TYR A 325 6.88 8.68 -12.65
C TYR A 325 5.37 8.54 -12.72
N SER A 326 4.69 8.60 -11.57
CA SER A 326 3.23 8.68 -11.50
C SER A 326 2.75 10.10 -11.76
N ASN A 327 1.67 10.25 -12.53
CA ASN A 327 1.09 11.53 -12.93
C ASN A 327 -0.40 11.61 -12.58
N VAL A 328 -0.76 11.15 -11.38
CA VAL A 328 -2.14 11.25 -10.85
C VAL A 328 -2.56 12.72 -10.73
N ASP A 329 -3.79 13.01 -11.15
CA ASP A 329 -4.39 14.33 -11.03
C ASP A 329 -5.07 14.49 -9.66
N TYR A 330 -4.45 15.25 -8.76
CA TYR A 330 -4.97 15.51 -7.42
C TYR A 330 -5.82 16.79 -7.36
N SER A 331 -6.14 17.44 -8.48
CA SER A 331 -6.81 18.75 -8.52
C SER A 331 -8.20 18.75 -7.86
N SER A 332 -8.90 17.62 -7.84
CA SER A 332 -10.20 17.45 -7.18
C SER A 332 -10.10 16.98 -5.73
N PHE A 333 -8.92 16.61 -5.24
CA PHE A 333 -8.74 16.11 -3.88
C PHE A 333 -8.69 17.27 -2.88
N SER A 334 -9.36 17.12 -1.74
CA SER A 334 -9.33 18.06 -0.63
C SER A 334 -9.27 17.31 0.68
N TYR A 335 -8.51 17.86 1.62
CA TYR A 335 -8.34 17.31 2.94
C TYR A 335 -8.41 18.44 3.98
N ASP A 336 -9.28 18.27 4.95
CA ASP A 336 -9.37 19.06 6.17
C ASP A 336 -9.34 18.06 7.33
N ARG A 337 -8.32 18.17 8.18
CA ARG A 337 -8.08 17.21 9.25
C ARG A 337 -9.18 17.26 10.30
N SER A 338 -9.65 18.46 10.64
CA SER A 338 -10.71 18.65 11.62
C SER A 338 -12.05 18.12 11.14
N ASP A 339 -12.37 18.28 9.84
CA ASP A 339 -13.59 17.73 9.24
C ASP A 339 -13.58 16.19 9.26
N VAL A 340 -12.42 15.56 9.04
CA VAL A 340 -12.29 14.10 8.99
C VAL A 340 -12.25 13.48 10.39
N TYR A 341 -11.52 14.10 11.33
CA TYR A 341 -11.19 13.47 12.62
C TYR A 341 -11.75 14.18 13.86
N GLY A 342 -12.32 15.37 13.72
CA GLY A 342 -12.74 16.23 14.83
C GLY A 342 -13.76 15.59 15.77
N ASP A 343 -14.63 14.71 15.25
CA ASP A 343 -15.64 13.99 16.03
C ASP A 343 -15.29 12.51 16.28
N ILE A 344 -14.14 12.03 15.79
CA ILE A 344 -13.76 10.62 15.89
C ILE A 344 -13.18 10.32 17.26
N THR A 345 -13.78 9.35 17.95
CA THR A 345 -13.30 8.86 19.25
C THR A 345 -12.96 7.39 19.22
N VAL A 346 -11.95 6.99 19.97
CA VAL A 346 -11.51 5.59 20.14
C VAL A 346 -11.37 5.26 21.62
N GLU A 347 -11.51 3.98 21.97
CA GLU A 347 -11.19 3.49 23.31
C GLU A 347 -9.78 2.92 23.32
N VAL A 348 -8.90 3.47 24.15
CA VAL A 348 -7.48 3.07 24.27
C VAL A 348 -7.07 3.00 25.73
N LEU A 349 -5.94 2.34 25.99
CA LEU A 349 -5.33 2.35 27.31
C LEU A 349 -4.60 3.68 27.57
N VAL A 350 -4.98 4.37 28.65
CA VAL A 350 -4.33 5.59 29.12
C VAL A 350 -3.67 5.34 30.49
N GLU A 351 -2.38 5.64 30.58
CA GLU A 351 -1.63 5.56 31.83
C GLU A 351 -2.12 6.62 32.83
N GLN A 352 -2.46 6.16 34.02
CA GLN A 352 -2.93 6.98 35.13
C GLN A 352 -1.75 7.46 35.98
N PRO A 353 -1.91 8.52 36.82
CA PRO A 353 -0.84 9.04 37.66
C PRO A 353 -0.22 8.03 38.65
N ASN A 354 -0.91 6.92 38.92
CA ASN A 354 -0.46 5.81 39.77
C ASN A 354 0.29 4.71 38.98
N GLY A 355 0.50 4.87 37.68
CA GLY A 355 1.14 3.90 36.78
C GLY A 355 0.25 2.77 36.27
N SER A 356 -1.06 2.78 36.56
CA SER A 356 -2.00 1.80 35.98
C SER A 356 -2.52 2.25 34.62
N TRP A 357 -2.80 1.31 33.71
CA TRP A 357 -3.44 1.59 32.43
C TRP A 357 -4.95 1.36 32.51
N VAL A 358 -5.75 2.29 31.97
CA VAL A 358 -7.22 2.22 32.05
C VAL A 358 -7.83 2.50 30.67
N PRO A 359 -8.77 1.65 30.19
CA PRO A 359 -9.57 1.94 29.00
C PRO A 359 -10.27 3.29 29.13
N THR A 360 -9.99 4.17 28.17
CA THR A 360 -10.50 5.55 28.15
C THR A 360 -10.92 5.91 26.74
N THR A 361 -12.13 6.45 26.58
CA THR A 361 -12.56 7.06 25.33
C THR A 361 -11.85 8.40 25.13
N VAL A 362 -11.10 8.52 24.05
CA VAL A 362 -10.36 9.74 23.68
C VAL A 362 -10.73 10.18 22.28
N ASN A 363 -10.62 11.48 22.01
CA ASN A 363 -10.76 12.04 20.67
C ASN A 363 -9.43 11.90 19.92
N VAL A 364 -9.44 11.31 18.72
CA VAL A 364 -8.21 11.04 17.96
C VAL A 364 -7.53 12.34 17.49
N PHE A 365 -8.31 13.36 17.16
CA PHE A 365 -7.78 14.65 16.73
C PHE A 365 -6.98 15.34 17.84
N ASP A 366 -7.48 15.27 19.07
CA ASP A 366 -6.79 15.82 20.24
C ASP A 366 -5.52 15.03 20.60
N VAL A 367 -5.59 13.70 20.67
CA VAL A 367 -4.47 12.90 21.19
C VAL A 367 -3.36 12.67 20.17
N VAL A 368 -3.68 12.59 18.88
CA VAL A 368 -2.69 12.36 17.81
C VAL A 368 -2.13 13.68 17.29
N PHE A 369 -2.98 14.69 17.10
CA PHE A 369 -2.58 15.96 16.47
C PHE A 369 -2.53 17.15 17.44
N SER A 370 -2.76 16.92 18.75
CA SER A 370 -2.81 18.00 19.75
C SER A 370 -3.85 19.08 19.41
N GLY A 371 -4.92 18.71 18.71
CA GLY A 371 -5.93 19.64 18.20
C GLY A 371 -5.43 20.56 17.09
N THR A 372 -4.28 20.24 16.47
CA THR A 372 -3.69 21.04 15.39
C THR A 372 -4.34 20.65 14.07
N ASP A 373 -4.97 21.63 13.43
CA ASP A 373 -5.61 21.43 12.14
C ASP A 373 -4.62 21.48 10.96
N TYR A 374 -5.03 20.90 9.83
CA TYR A 374 -4.37 21.00 8.54
C TYR A 374 -5.41 21.04 7.44
N THR A 375 -5.23 21.95 6.48
CA THR A 375 -6.05 22.01 5.27
C THR A 375 -5.17 22.02 4.03
N GLY A 376 -5.59 21.26 3.03
CA GLY A 376 -4.92 21.16 1.75
C GLY A 376 -5.92 20.79 0.65
N SER A 377 -5.75 21.35 -0.55
CA SER A 377 -6.59 21.01 -1.69
C SER A 377 -5.82 21.06 -2.99
N GLY A 378 -6.24 20.25 -3.96
CA GLY A 378 -5.73 20.27 -5.33
C GLY A 378 -4.26 19.88 -5.48
N THR A 379 -3.66 19.21 -4.50
CA THR A 379 -2.22 18.95 -4.46
C THR A 379 -1.90 17.54 -3.99
N PHE A 380 -0.81 17.00 -4.52
CA PHE A 380 -0.22 15.74 -4.07
C PHE A 380 0.18 15.77 -2.59
N SER A 381 0.71 16.90 -2.10
CA SER A 381 1.07 17.05 -0.69
C SER A 381 -0.13 16.94 0.25
N ALA A 382 -1.31 17.42 -0.16
CA ALA A 382 -2.53 17.25 0.64
C ALA A 382 -2.91 15.77 0.74
N PHE A 383 -2.79 15.02 -0.34
CA PHE A 383 -3.03 13.57 -0.37
C PHE A 383 -2.04 12.82 0.52
N THR A 384 -0.74 13.10 0.40
CA THR A 384 0.28 12.51 1.27
C THR A 384 0.05 12.83 2.74
N GLN A 385 -0.28 14.09 3.07
CA GLN A 385 -0.56 14.47 4.46
C GLN A 385 -1.76 13.70 5.02
N ALA A 386 -2.83 13.54 4.24
CA ALA A 386 -3.98 12.76 4.66
C ALA A 386 -3.61 11.29 4.94
N ALA A 387 -2.76 10.69 4.10
CA ALA A 387 -2.27 9.32 4.31
C ALA A 387 -1.35 9.19 5.53
N GLU A 388 -0.48 10.18 5.78
CA GLU A 388 0.33 10.21 6.99
C GLU A 388 -0.52 10.37 8.26
N ASP A 389 -1.54 11.23 8.22
CA ASP A 389 -2.43 11.44 9.36
C ASP A 389 -3.23 10.16 9.69
N ALA A 390 -3.76 9.48 8.66
CA ALA A 390 -4.39 8.18 8.82
C ALA A 390 -3.42 7.13 9.41
N ARG A 391 -2.16 7.11 8.94
CA ARG A 391 -1.11 6.20 9.45
C ARG A 391 -0.77 6.50 10.90
N ALA A 392 -0.67 7.78 11.29
CA ALA A 392 -0.42 8.18 12.66
C ALA A 392 -1.54 7.72 13.60
N ILE A 393 -2.80 7.77 13.16
CA ILE A 393 -3.94 7.22 13.90
C ILE A 393 -3.83 5.70 14.04
N VAL A 394 -3.50 4.98 12.95
CA VAL A 394 -3.25 3.52 13.02
C VAL A 394 -2.18 3.23 14.04
N ASN A 395 -1.05 3.94 14.01
CA ASN A 395 0.03 3.73 14.97
C ASN A 395 -0.44 3.95 16.41
N TYR A 396 -1.14 5.06 16.66
CA TYR A 396 -1.65 5.40 17.99
C TYR A 396 -2.59 4.33 18.55
N ILE A 397 -3.57 3.88 17.75
CA ILE A 397 -4.52 2.85 18.19
C ILE A 397 -3.82 1.53 18.47
N HIS A 398 -2.82 1.17 17.67
CA HIS A 398 -2.05 -0.05 17.87
C HIS A 398 -1.15 0.00 19.10
N GLU A 399 -0.51 1.13 19.37
CA GLU A 399 0.37 1.32 20.52
C GLU A 399 -0.40 1.25 21.86
N TYR A 400 -1.60 1.82 21.89
CA TYR A 400 -2.44 1.89 23.09
C TYR A 400 -3.64 0.93 23.07
N ALA A 401 -3.56 -0.14 22.28
CA ALA A 401 -4.63 -1.12 22.15
C ALA A 401 -4.94 -1.82 23.47
N ILE A 402 -6.22 -2.11 23.73
CA ILE A 402 -6.65 -2.91 24.87
C ILE A 402 -6.38 -4.39 24.56
N PRO A 403 -5.61 -5.13 25.39
CA PRO A 403 -5.37 -6.54 25.18
C PRO A 403 -6.68 -7.34 25.12
N ALA A 404 -6.77 -8.27 24.16
CA ALA A 404 -7.97 -9.08 23.95
C ALA A 404 -8.39 -9.91 25.18
N ASP A 405 -7.45 -10.19 26.10
CA ASP A 405 -7.69 -10.95 27.32
C ASP A 405 -8.29 -10.11 28.48
N GLU A 406 -8.39 -8.80 28.33
CA GLU A 406 -8.93 -7.88 29.35
C GLU A 406 -10.36 -7.38 29.07
N VAL A 407 -10.96 -7.79 27.95
CA VAL A 407 -12.35 -7.48 27.62
C VAL A 407 -13.28 -8.47 28.35
N GLN A 408 -13.72 -8.13 29.56
CA GLN A 408 -14.70 -8.90 30.36
C GLN A 408 -16.13 -8.39 30.23
#